data_AF-A0A0M9DVH6-F1
#
_entry.id   AF-A0A0M9DVH6-F1
#
_cell.length_a   1.000
_cell.length_b   1.000
_cell.length_c   1.000
_cell.angle_alpha   90.00
_cell.angle_beta   90.00
_cell.angle_gamma   90.00
#
_symmetry.space_group_name_H-M   'P 1'
#
loop_
_entity.id
_entity.type
_entity.pdbx_description
1 polymer ?
#
loop_
_entity_poly.entity_id
_entity_poly.type
_entity_poly.pdbx_seq_one_letter_code
_entity_poly.pdbx_strand_id
1 'polypeptide(L)'
;MMKTYIKVITLIILLFIAVGHAIADIPQQISIQGKLTHSDSQAPVNDTMQFLFKINDWTEQHDNIQVIDGFYSIILGSVHPIPSALFIDGQASLHIFVNGKEMKSAIPLVSTPYSFEAGSVAEGGVSSDSIQDNSISIEKLSFSPLTSKDNKYYFDHIPVTGLVAWPNLYDGARGVRNKIVNFGDLLVNAVERGFEIIVNRPPFNGEDTLKNMFKPSMPGITKPYWKDVSEDNPVIIEIKWPGSQSSHSHALLMVPGGYGTLGRNTLPINYKIETYGNAYKECKPGNGFEIKWTAQHDVENENDQFLKVVPLTTCYGGGMYGGGIERLSKLKITVTKAGENNFAGHLAIGNIILYERYIGQGRLTGYSLASSGDTMYGDLMVTGNIGLGTLSPKHKLHVNGDIACNSLFVNSQTNSGNIDIIKHIESLSKTIQDQQQQISHLKNEIESLK
;
A
#
# COMPACT_ATOMS: atom_id res chain seq x y z
N MET A 1 -55.71 -11.83 -18.28
CA MET A 1 -54.40 -11.29 -18.71
C MET A 1 -53.29 -11.56 -17.69
N MET A 2 -53.40 -11.18 -16.41
CA MET A 2 -52.33 -11.32 -15.41
C MET A 2 -51.79 -12.76 -15.20
N LYS A 3 -52.65 -13.79 -15.26
CA LYS A 3 -52.24 -15.21 -15.13
C LYS A 3 -51.42 -15.73 -16.31
N THR A 4 -51.53 -15.11 -17.49
CA THR A 4 -50.77 -15.49 -18.69
C THR A 4 -49.34 -14.94 -18.62
N TYR A 5 -49.16 -13.71 -18.11
CA TYR A 5 -47.84 -13.10 -17.93
C TYR A 5 -46.99 -13.83 -16.89
N ILE A 6 -47.60 -14.29 -15.79
CA ILE A 6 -46.89 -15.05 -14.75
C ILE A 6 -46.34 -16.36 -15.34
N LYS A 7 -47.12 -17.11 -16.13
CA LYS A 7 -46.66 -18.35 -16.76
C LYS A 7 -45.52 -18.13 -17.76
N VAL A 8 -45.57 -17.05 -18.53
CA VAL A 8 -44.52 -16.70 -19.50
C VAL A 8 -43.22 -16.30 -18.79
N ILE A 9 -43.32 -15.53 -17.71
CA ILE A 9 -42.14 -15.13 -16.91
C ILE A 9 -41.52 -16.35 -16.21
N THR A 10 -42.32 -17.26 -15.65
CA THR A 10 -41.82 -18.50 -15.04
C THR A 10 -41.14 -19.40 -16.08
N LEU A 11 -41.67 -19.49 -17.31
CA LEU A 11 -41.07 -20.26 -18.39
C LEU A 11 -39.72 -19.67 -18.84
N ILE A 12 -39.61 -18.34 -18.92
CA ILE A 12 -38.36 -17.65 -19.29
C ILE A 12 -37.31 -17.80 -18.19
N ILE A 13 -37.69 -17.74 -16.92
CA ILE A 13 -36.77 -17.97 -15.80
C ILE A 13 -36.28 -19.42 -15.76
N LEU A 14 -37.16 -20.39 -16.04
CA LEU A 14 -36.76 -21.80 -16.20
C LEU A 14 -35.84 -22.03 -17.40
N LEU A 15 -36.05 -21.30 -18.51
CA LEU A 15 -35.19 -21.37 -19.69
C LEU A 15 -33.80 -20.75 -19.43
N PHE A 16 -33.72 -19.72 -18.59
CA PHE A 16 -32.45 -19.10 -18.18
C PHE A 16 -31.67 -19.91 -17.14
N ILE A 17 -32.35 -20.70 -16.31
CA ILE A 17 -31.70 -21.62 -15.35
C ILE A 17 -31.20 -22.90 -16.05
N ALA A 18 -31.77 -23.24 -17.22
CA ALA A 18 -31.40 -24.43 -18.01
C ALA A 18 -30.22 -24.24 -18.97
N VAL A 19 -29.59 -23.05 -19.01
CA VAL A 19 -28.28 -22.89 -19.68
C VAL A 19 -27.22 -23.48 -18.77
N GLY A 20 -27.17 -24.82 -18.76
CA GLY A 20 -26.11 -25.57 -18.12
C GLY A 20 -24.76 -25.13 -18.67
N HIS A 21 -23.82 -24.90 -17.76
CA HIS A 21 -22.44 -24.69 -18.13
C HIS A 21 -21.98 -25.96 -18.85
N ALA A 22 -21.73 -25.89 -20.16
CA ALA A 22 -20.96 -26.90 -20.85
C ALA A 22 -19.52 -26.78 -20.34
N ILE A 23 -19.24 -27.45 -19.22
CA ILE A 23 -17.87 -27.78 -18.85
C ILE A 23 -17.43 -28.77 -19.93
N ALA A 24 -16.34 -28.46 -20.63
CA ALA A 24 -15.76 -29.39 -21.59
C ALA A 24 -15.22 -30.60 -20.80
N ASP A 25 -16.01 -31.66 -20.67
CA ASP A 25 -15.54 -32.92 -20.11
C ASP A 25 -14.54 -33.56 -21.08
N ILE A 26 -13.39 -33.97 -20.55
CA ILE A 26 -12.41 -34.76 -21.31
C ILE A 26 -13.07 -36.10 -21.62
N PRO A 27 -13.14 -36.52 -22.90
CA PRO A 27 -13.68 -37.82 -23.24
C PRO A 27 -12.84 -38.92 -22.56
N GLN A 28 -13.40 -39.55 -21.53
CA GLN A 28 -12.77 -40.65 -20.77
C GLN A 28 -12.80 -41.95 -21.59
N GLN A 29 -12.22 -41.91 -22.78
CA GLN A 29 -12.35 -42.91 -23.83
C GLN A 29 -11.00 -43.30 -24.44
N ILE A 30 -10.84 -44.58 -24.78
CA ILE A 30 -9.63 -45.12 -25.42
C ILE A 30 -10.03 -45.90 -26.67
N SER A 31 -9.41 -45.60 -27.82
CA SER A 31 -9.56 -46.42 -29.02
C SER A 31 -8.67 -47.66 -28.95
N ILE A 32 -9.26 -48.85 -29.12
CA ILE A 32 -8.56 -50.13 -29.22
C ILE A 32 -8.81 -50.74 -30.59
N GLN A 33 -7.75 -51.19 -31.23
CA GLN A 33 -7.80 -51.97 -32.46
C GLN A 33 -7.01 -53.24 -32.28
N GLY A 34 -7.46 -54.32 -32.90
CA GLY A 34 -6.77 -55.60 -32.84
C GLY A 34 -7.09 -56.49 -34.01
N LYS A 35 -6.33 -57.58 -34.12
CA LYS A 35 -6.57 -58.67 -35.06
C LYS A 35 -6.89 -59.94 -34.29
N LEU A 36 -8.01 -60.57 -34.61
CA LEU A 36 -8.48 -61.83 -34.07
C LEU A 36 -8.28 -62.93 -35.10
N THR A 37 -7.61 -64.01 -34.68
CA THR A 37 -7.39 -65.21 -35.48
C THR A 37 -7.87 -66.45 -34.74
N HIS A 38 -8.23 -67.48 -35.48
CA HIS A 38 -8.50 -68.80 -34.89
C HIS A 38 -7.20 -69.43 -34.39
N SER A 39 -7.20 -69.96 -33.17
CA SER A 39 -5.99 -70.54 -32.55
C SER A 39 -5.38 -71.68 -33.36
N ASP A 40 -6.22 -72.45 -34.04
CA ASP A 40 -5.83 -73.73 -34.64
C ASP A 40 -5.37 -73.54 -36.09
N SER A 41 -6.06 -72.68 -36.84
CA SER A 41 -5.78 -72.43 -38.27
C SER A 41 -5.02 -71.15 -38.54
N GLN A 42 -4.90 -70.25 -37.55
CA GLN A 42 -4.39 -68.87 -37.70
C GLN A 42 -5.16 -68.03 -38.74
N ALA A 43 -6.29 -68.53 -39.25
CA ALA A 43 -7.14 -67.82 -40.19
C ALA A 43 -7.80 -66.61 -39.51
N PRO A 44 -7.97 -65.49 -40.23
CA PRO A 44 -8.67 -64.32 -39.71
C PRO A 44 -10.14 -64.64 -39.43
N VAL A 45 -10.66 -64.11 -38.34
CA VAL A 45 -12.08 -64.20 -38.00
C VAL A 45 -12.88 -63.22 -38.87
N ASN A 46 -14.00 -63.66 -39.45
CA ASN A 46 -14.90 -62.80 -40.23
C ASN A 46 -16.36 -63.03 -39.81
N ASP A 47 -16.69 -62.53 -38.61
CA ASP A 47 -17.97 -62.80 -37.95
C ASP A 47 -18.30 -61.70 -36.93
N THR A 48 -19.50 -61.74 -36.37
CA THR A 48 -19.97 -60.85 -35.32
C THR A 48 -19.62 -61.43 -33.95
N MET A 49 -18.92 -60.65 -33.12
CA MET A 49 -18.42 -61.10 -31.83
C MET A 49 -18.91 -60.22 -30.67
N GLN A 50 -19.00 -60.81 -29.48
CA GLN A 50 -19.14 -60.08 -28.22
C GLN A 50 -17.77 -59.89 -27.59
N PHE A 51 -17.49 -58.66 -27.15
CA PHE A 51 -16.29 -58.32 -26.40
C PHE A 51 -16.64 -57.86 -24.99
N LEU A 52 -15.86 -58.29 -24.01
CA LEU A 52 -15.84 -57.72 -22.67
C LEU A 52 -14.40 -57.28 -22.36
N PHE A 53 -14.26 -56.03 -21.95
CA PHE A 53 -12.98 -55.42 -21.57
C PHE A 53 -12.93 -55.22 -20.07
N LYS A 54 -11.75 -55.39 -19.49
CA LYS A 54 -11.52 -55.19 -18.05
C LYS A 54 -10.19 -54.47 -17.81
N ILE A 55 -10.24 -53.45 -16.95
CA ILE A 55 -9.07 -52.73 -16.41
C ILE A 55 -9.27 -52.68 -14.90
N ASN A 56 -8.49 -53.45 -14.14
CA ASN A 56 -8.72 -53.66 -12.70
C ASN A 56 -10.19 -54.04 -12.42
N ASP A 57 -10.94 -53.23 -11.68
CA ASP A 57 -12.36 -53.48 -11.37
C ASP A 57 -13.34 -52.88 -12.41
N TRP A 58 -12.86 -52.04 -13.33
CA TRP A 58 -13.69 -51.46 -14.38
C TRP A 58 -13.92 -52.46 -15.52
N THR A 59 -15.15 -52.52 -16.02
CA THR A 59 -15.54 -53.40 -17.12
C THR A 59 -16.46 -52.71 -18.11
N GLU A 60 -16.34 -53.09 -19.38
CA GLU A 60 -17.22 -52.62 -20.45
C GLU A 60 -17.50 -53.73 -21.47
N GLN A 61 -18.78 -53.99 -21.73
CA GLN A 61 -19.24 -54.99 -22.70
C GLN A 61 -19.69 -54.30 -23.98
N HIS A 62 -19.29 -54.89 -25.12
CA HIS A 62 -19.68 -54.51 -26.46
C HIS A 62 -20.26 -55.71 -27.18
N ASP A 63 -21.55 -55.61 -27.50
CA ASP A 63 -22.26 -56.64 -28.25
C ASP A 63 -22.26 -56.31 -29.74
N ASN A 64 -22.32 -57.35 -30.58
CA ASN A 64 -22.50 -57.24 -32.03
C ASN A 64 -21.36 -56.52 -32.78
N ILE A 65 -20.10 -56.69 -32.35
CA ILE A 65 -18.95 -56.11 -33.04
C ILE A 65 -18.61 -56.91 -34.29
N GLN A 66 -18.66 -56.26 -35.45
CA GLN A 66 -18.23 -56.84 -36.72
C GLN A 66 -16.70 -56.99 -36.74
N VAL A 67 -16.21 -58.21 -36.87
CA VAL A 67 -14.81 -58.51 -37.12
C VAL A 67 -14.68 -58.84 -38.60
N ILE A 68 -13.87 -58.08 -39.34
CA ILE A 68 -13.71 -58.23 -40.79
C ILE A 68 -12.23 -58.48 -41.10
N ASP A 69 -11.93 -59.59 -41.76
CA ASP A 69 -10.55 -60.05 -42.02
C ASP A 69 -9.68 -60.10 -40.74
N GLY A 70 -10.33 -60.46 -39.62
CA GLY A 70 -9.76 -60.51 -38.29
C GLY A 70 -9.68 -59.16 -37.60
N PHE A 71 -9.85 -58.04 -38.30
CA PHE A 71 -9.71 -56.71 -37.71
C PHE A 71 -10.99 -56.23 -37.01
N TYR A 72 -10.81 -55.56 -35.88
CA TYR A 72 -11.86 -54.86 -35.14
C TYR A 72 -11.34 -53.53 -34.59
N SER A 73 -12.27 -52.60 -34.34
CA SER A 73 -12.00 -51.29 -33.74
C SER A 73 -13.12 -50.96 -32.77
N ILE A 74 -12.77 -50.65 -31.51
CA ILE A 74 -13.71 -50.37 -30.43
C ILE A 74 -13.25 -49.12 -29.68
N ILE A 75 -14.19 -48.29 -29.25
CA ILE A 75 -13.93 -47.15 -28.36
C ILE A 75 -14.38 -47.55 -26.96
N LEU A 76 -13.41 -47.83 -26.09
CA LEU A 76 -13.65 -48.08 -24.68
C LEU A 76 -14.04 -46.78 -23.98
N GLY A 77 -14.91 -46.85 -22.97
CA GLY A 77 -15.42 -45.67 -22.26
C GLY A 77 -16.63 -45.02 -22.93
N SER A 78 -17.10 -45.59 -24.05
CA SER A 78 -18.28 -45.09 -24.77
C SER A 78 -19.59 -45.56 -24.14
N VAL A 79 -19.56 -46.63 -23.37
CA VAL A 79 -20.71 -47.15 -22.61
C VAL A 79 -20.58 -46.74 -21.14
N HIS A 80 -19.42 -47.01 -20.53
CA HIS A 80 -19.10 -46.64 -19.15
C HIS A 80 -17.80 -45.83 -19.12
N PRO A 81 -17.83 -44.50 -18.92
CA PRO A 81 -16.63 -43.67 -18.89
C PRO A 81 -15.52 -44.28 -18.02
N ILE A 82 -14.27 -44.24 -18.51
CA ILE A 82 -13.13 -44.84 -17.82
C ILE A 82 -12.67 -43.90 -16.69
N PRO A 83 -12.73 -44.31 -15.41
CA PRO A 83 -12.27 -43.47 -14.30
C PRO A 83 -10.76 -43.21 -14.37
N SER A 84 -10.34 -41.95 -14.23
CA SER A 84 -8.91 -41.57 -14.20
C SER A 84 -8.15 -42.29 -13.07
N ALA A 85 -8.81 -42.52 -11.93
CA ALA A 85 -8.26 -43.22 -10.77
C ALA A 85 -7.66 -44.61 -11.06
N LEU A 86 -8.02 -45.25 -12.20
CA LEU A 86 -7.40 -46.51 -12.62
C LEU A 86 -5.93 -46.37 -13.04
N PHE A 87 -5.46 -45.14 -13.25
CA PHE A 87 -4.15 -44.83 -13.84
C PHE A 87 -3.18 -44.15 -12.87
N ILE A 88 -3.49 -44.02 -11.57
CA ILE A 88 -2.62 -43.29 -10.63
C ILE A 88 -1.27 -44.00 -10.39
N ASP A 89 -1.27 -45.34 -10.29
CA ASP A 89 -0.09 -46.09 -9.83
C ASP A 89 0.85 -46.57 -10.96
N GLY A 90 0.60 -46.18 -12.22
CA GLY A 90 1.46 -46.56 -13.34
C GLY A 90 1.39 -48.04 -13.77
N GLN A 91 0.42 -48.81 -13.28
CA GLN A 91 0.35 -50.28 -13.47
C GLN A 91 -0.97 -50.83 -14.06
N ALA A 92 -1.67 -50.08 -14.90
CA ALA A 92 -2.91 -50.56 -15.52
C ALA A 92 -2.66 -51.56 -16.69
N SER A 93 -3.39 -52.67 -16.72
CA SER A 93 -3.39 -53.66 -17.81
C SER A 93 -4.80 -53.95 -18.32
N LEU A 94 -4.95 -54.05 -19.63
CA LEU A 94 -6.22 -54.35 -20.31
C LEU A 94 -6.36 -55.86 -20.53
N HIS A 95 -7.43 -56.42 -20.00
CA HIS A 95 -7.86 -57.79 -20.24
C HIS A 95 -9.02 -57.79 -21.25
N ILE A 96 -8.96 -58.70 -22.22
CA ILE A 96 -9.94 -58.81 -23.30
C ILE A 96 -10.55 -60.19 -23.26
N PHE A 97 -11.89 -60.25 -23.28
CA PHE A 97 -12.66 -61.47 -23.38
C PHE A 97 -13.47 -61.44 -24.67
N VAL A 98 -13.41 -62.51 -25.45
CA VAL A 98 -14.20 -62.66 -26.69
C VAL A 98 -15.15 -63.83 -26.50
N ASN A 99 -16.46 -63.59 -26.63
CA ASN A 99 -17.52 -64.58 -26.34
C ASN A 99 -17.31 -65.31 -25.00
N GLY A 100 -16.93 -64.56 -23.96
CA GLY A 100 -16.72 -65.07 -22.60
C GLY A 100 -15.36 -65.76 -22.36
N LYS A 101 -14.49 -65.88 -23.36
CA LYS A 101 -13.15 -66.48 -23.19
C LYS A 101 -12.07 -65.40 -23.12
N GLU A 102 -11.25 -65.44 -22.07
CA GLU A 102 -10.12 -64.52 -21.91
C GLU A 102 -9.02 -64.77 -22.95
N MET A 103 -8.49 -63.69 -23.50
CA MET A 103 -7.32 -63.71 -24.37
C MET A 103 -6.04 -63.87 -23.54
N LYS A 104 -5.09 -64.69 -24.00
CA LYS A 104 -3.96 -65.19 -23.20
C LYS A 104 -3.01 -64.14 -22.62
N SER A 105 -3.00 -62.90 -23.11
CA SER A 105 -2.10 -61.86 -22.62
C SER A 105 -2.89 -60.61 -22.27
N ALA A 106 -2.73 -60.16 -21.03
CA ALA A 106 -3.08 -58.79 -20.67
C ALA A 106 -2.18 -57.82 -21.46
N ILE A 107 -2.76 -56.73 -21.93
CA ILE A 107 -2.04 -55.69 -22.67
C ILE A 107 -1.69 -54.57 -21.69
N PRO A 108 -0.41 -54.30 -21.41
CA PRO A 108 -0.04 -53.19 -20.54
C PRO A 108 -0.48 -51.88 -21.19
N LEU A 109 -1.20 -51.05 -20.44
CA LEU A 109 -1.53 -49.70 -20.87
C LEU A 109 -0.31 -48.80 -20.61
N VAL A 110 0.09 -48.05 -21.62
CA VAL A 110 1.28 -47.17 -21.60
C VAL A 110 0.85 -45.70 -21.52
N SER A 111 1.74 -44.75 -21.81
CA SER A 111 1.56 -43.31 -21.57
C SER A 111 0.25 -42.67 -22.04
N THR A 112 -0.41 -43.17 -23.09
CA THR A 112 -1.62 -42.53 -23.65
C THR A 112 -2.81 -42.58 -22.69
N PRO A 113 -3.22 -43.73 -22.13
CA PRO A 113 -4.24 -43.78 -21.07
C PRO A 113 -3.93 -42.97 -19.80
N TYR A 114 -2.66 -42.81 -19.42
CA TYR A 114 -2.28 -41.98 -18.25
C TYR A 114 -2.49 -40.48 -18.48
N SER A 115 -2.75 -40.05 -19.71
CA SER A 115 -3.07 -38.64 -20.00
C SER A 115 -4.41 -38.18 -19.42
N PHE A 116 -5.28 -39.09 -18.94
CA PHE A 116 -6.48 -38.71 -18.20
C PHE A 116 -6.17 -37.95 -16.90
N GLU A 117 -4.97 -38.12 -16.32
CA GLU A 117 -4.50 -37.35 -15.16
C GLU A 117 -4.18 -35.89 -15.50
N ALA A 118 -3.97 -35.55 -16.79
CA ALA A 118 -3.71 -34.17 -17.20
C ALA A 118 -4.96 -33.27 -17.11
N GLY A 119 -6.14 -33.86 -16.85
CA GLY A 119 -7.42 -33.16 -16.73
C GLY A 119 -7.69 -32.52 -15.37
N SER A 120 -7.03 -32.97 -14.31
CA SER A 120 -7.17 -32.41 -12.97
C SER A 120 -5.84 -32.48 -12.22
N VAL A 121 -5.12 -31.36 -12.19
CA VAL A 121 -3.99 -31.23 -11.28
C VAL A 121 -4.57 -30.91 -9.90
N ALA A 122 -4.39 -31.82 -8.94
CA ALA A 122 -4.79 -31.57 -7.55
C ALA A 122 -4.09 -30.32 -7.01
N GLU A 123 -4.68 -29.64 -6.02
CA GLU A 123 -4.02 -28.55 -5.33
C GLU A 123 -2.69 -29.05 -4.73
N GLY A 124 -1.57 -28.44 -5.15
CA GLY A 124 -0.22 -28.88 -4.77
C GLY A 124 0.36 -30.04 -5.61
N GLY A 125 -0.34 -30.51 -6.65
CA GLY A 125 0.12 -31.59 -7.54
C GLY A 125 1.28 -31.22 -8.46
N VAL A 126 1.57 -29.92 -8.62
CA VAL A 126 2.81 -29.44 -9.24
C VAL A 126 3.79 -29.05 -8.14
N SER A 127 4.83 -29.85 -7.94
CA SER A 127 5.96 -29.51 -7.08
C SER A 127 7.16 -29.00 -7.91
N SER A 128 8.20 -28.51 -7.25
CA SER A 128 9.47 -28.19 -7.90
C SER A 128 10.07 -29.40 -8.62
N ASP A 129 9.79 -30.61 -8.14
CA ASP A 129 10.30 -31.85 -8.73
C ASP A 129 9.50 -32.26 -9.97
N SER A 130 8.26 -31.78 -10.10
CA SER A 130 7.41 -31.93 -11.29
C SER A 130 7.87 -31.07 -12.46
N ILE A 131 8.82 -30.14 -12.24
CA ILE A 131 9.26 -29.15 -13.20
C ILE A 131 10.78 -29.34 -13.42
N GLN A 132 11.17 -29.80 -14.62
CA GLN A 132 12.58 -29.88 -14.96
C GLN A 132 13.22 -28.48 -14.92
N ASP A 133 14.42 -28.36 -14.38
CA ASP A 133 15.21 -27.12 -14.37
C ASP A 133 15.25 -26.48 -15.77
N ASN A 134 14.94 -25.18 -15.86
CA ASN A 134 14.85 -24.39 -17.10
C ASN A 134 13.71 -24.77 -18.07
N SER A 135 12.78 -25.66 -17.70
CA SER A 135 11.64 -25.99 -18.58
C SER A 135 10.64 -24.83 -18.71
N ILE A 136 10.53 -23.99 -17.68
CA ILE A 136 9.72 -22.76 -17.68
C ILE A 136 10.64 -21.57 -17.85
N SER A 137 10.65 -20.97 -19.04
CA SER A 137 11.27 -19.67 -19.27
C SER A 137 10.25 -18.56 -19.03
N ILE A 138 10.72 -17.34 -18.74
CA ILE A 138 9.88 -16.15 -18.57
C ILE A 138 8.96 -15.91 -19.78
N GLU A 139 9.38 -16.35 -20.96
CA GLU A 139 8.63 -16.25 -22.22
C GLU A 139 7.46 -17.24 -22.33
N LYS A 140 7.54 -18.37 -21.60
CA LYS A 140 6.48 -19.40 -21.54
C LYS A 140 5.42 -19.09 -20.50
N LEU A 141 5.73 -18.19 -19.56
CA LEU A 141 4.73 -17.64 -18.65
C LEU A 141 3.97 -16.55 -19.40
N SER A 142 2.85 -16.92 -20.03
CA SER A 142 1.89 -15.94 -20.53
C SER A 142 1.24 -15.24 -19.34
N PHE A 143 1.94 -14.29 -18.73
CA PHE A 143 1.25 -13.26 -17.97
C PHE A 143 0.31 -12.58 -18.97
N SER A 144 -0.99 -12.57 -18.69
CA SER A 144 -1.87 -11.63 -19.40
C SER A 144 -1.25 -10.25 -19.20
N PRO A 145 -0.68 -9.64 -20.26
CA PRO A 145 -0.09 -8.34 -20.09
C PRO A 145 -1.23 -7.41 -19.72
N LEU A 146 -1.02 -6.61 -18.67
CA LEU A 146 -1.88 -5.51 -18.27
C LEU A 146 -2.49 -4.87 -19.52
N THR A 147 -3.79 -5.09 -19.77
CA THR A 147 -4.44 -4.58 -20.97
C THR A 147 -4.51 -3.07 -20.85
N SER A 148 -3.65 -2.38 -21.62
CA SER A 148 -3.74 -0.95 -21.79
C SER A 148 -5.01 -0.65 -22.58
N LYS A 149 -5.99 -0.05 -21.91
CA LYS A 149 -7.03 0.71 -22.59
C LYS A 149 -6.64 2.18 -22.43
N ASP A 150 -6.32 2.82 -23.55
CA ASP A 150 -5.96 4.25 -23.61
C ASP A 150 -4.67 4.62 -22.84
N ASN A 151 -3.63 3.78 -22.91
CA ASN A 151 -2.33 4.05 -22.27
C ASN A 151 -2.40 4.26 -20.73
N LYS A 152 -3.45 3.75 -20.10
CA LYS A 152 -3.63 3.77 -18.64
C LYS A 152 -3.78 2.35 -18.11
N TYR A 153 -2.97 2.04 -17.10
CA TYR A 153 -3.06 0.81 -16.33
C TYR A 153 -4.13 0.98 -15.26
N TYR A 154 -5.12 0.09 -15.23
CA TYR A 154 -6.15 0.06 -14.18
C TYR A 154 -5.80 -1.05 -13.20
N PHE A 155 -5.72 -0.72 -11.90
CA PHE A 155 -5.66 -1.72 -10.84
C PHE A 155 -7.09 -2.18 -10.53
N ASP A 156 -7.34 -3.49 -10.62
CA ASP A 156 -8.59 -4.06 -10.15
C ASP A 156 -8.66 -3.94 -8.61
N HIS A 157 -9.84 -3.62 -8.09
CA HIS A 157 -10.01 -3.15 -6.71
C HIS A 157 -9.70 -4.22 -5.65
N ILE A 158 -8.44 -4.32 -5.23
CA ILE A 158 -8.05 -4.94 -3.96
C ILE A 158 -7.90 -3.81 -2.93
N PRO A 159 -8.56 -3.85 -1.76
CA PRO A 159 -8.31 -2.89 -0.70
C PRO A 159 -6.87 -3.08 -0.22
N VAL A 160 -5.98 -2.15 -0.59
CA VAL A 160 -4.60 -2.18 -0.12
C VAL A 160 -4.53 -1.53 1.25
N THR A 161 -4.52 -2.34 2.31
CA THR A 161 -4.00 -1.91 3.62
C THR A 161 -2.48 -1.86 3.55
N GLY A 162 -1.89 -0.68 3.75
CA GLY A 162 -0.42 -0.50 3.76
C GLY A 162 0.18 0.03 2.45
N LEU A 163 -0.61 0.65 1.57
CA LEU A 163 -0.07 1.25 0.34
C LEU A 163 0.74 2.51 0.65
N VAL A 164 2.04 2.43 0.38
CA VAL A 164 2.94 3.57 0.31
C VAL A 164 2.82 4.15 -1.10
N ALA A 165 2.05 5.23 -1.26
CA ALA A 165 2.02 5.96 -2.53
C ALA A 165 3.22 6.92 -2.62
N TRP A 166 4.26 6.49 -3.34
CA TRP A 166 5.34 7.32 -3.87
C TRP A 166 5.78 6.71 -5.22
N PRO A 167 6.18 7.48 -6.26
CA PRO A 167 6.71 8.85 -6.22
C PRO A 167 5.81 10.02 -6.60
N ASN A 168 6.22 11.19 -6.09
CA ASN A 168 6.01 12.49 -6.72
C ASN A 168 6.27 12.40 -8.23
N LEU A 169 5.24 12.56 -9.06
CA LEU A 169 5.42 12.91 -10.47
C LEU A 169 5.54 14.44 -10.55
N TYR A 170 6.79 14.92 -10.64
CA TYR A 170 7.08 16.29 -11.03
C TYR A 170 7.05 16.36 -12.56
N ASP A 171 5.92 16.79 -13.13
CA ASP A 171 5.88 17.30 -14.49
C ASP A 171 5.92 18.83 -14.38
N GLY A 172 7.02 19.43 -14.86
CA GLY A 172 7.49 20.80 -14.59
C GLY A 172 6.57 21.95 -15.01
N ALA A 173 5.28 21.72 -15.20
CA ALA A 173 4.30 22.73 -15.61
C ALA A 173 3.10 22.90 -14.66
N ARG A 174 2.77 21.97 -13.73
CA ARG A 174 1.44 21.99 -13.07
C ARG A 174 1.35 21.67 -11.57
N GLY A 175 2.43 21.88 -10.82
CA GLY A 175 2.40 21.80 -9.35
C GLY A 175 2.15 20.39 -8.79
N VAL A 176 2.45 20.22 -7.50
CA VAL A 176 2.40 18.93 -6.80
C VAL A 176 0.96 18.40 -6.76
N ARG A 177 0.72 17.20 -7.32
CA ARG A 177 -0.52 16.47 -7.11
C ARG A 177 -0.19 15.14 -6.42
N ASN A 178 -0.88 14.91 -5.30
CA ASN A 178 -0.87 13.74 -4.40
C ASN A 178 -0.04 13.94 -3.12
N LYS A 179 -0.74 14.37 -2.06
CA LYS A 179 -0.43 14.01 -0.67
C LYS A 179 -1.48 12.98 -0.26
N ILE A 180 -1.07 11.87 0.33
CA ILE A 180 -2.02 10.88 0.87
C ILE A 180 -2.84 11.61 1.95
N VAL A 181 -4.15 11.72 1.72
CA VAL A 181 -5.09 12.25 2.71
C VAL A 181 -5.18 11.21 3.85
N ASN A 182 -5.15 11.66 5.11
CA ASN A 182 -5.22 10.87 6.37
C ASN A 182 -3.92 10.37 7.04
N PHE A 183 -2.72 10.73 6.58
CA PHE A 183 -1.50 10.51 7.38
C PHE A 183 -0.80 11.84 7.69
N GLY A 184 -0.77 12.22 8.96
CA GLY A 184 -0.01 13.38 9.43
C GLY A 184 1.47 13.02 9.59
N ASP A 185 2.36 13.77 8.93
CA ASP A 185 3.78 13.76 9.25
C ASP A 185 4.00 14.56 10.54
N LEU A 186 4.38 13.85 11.61
CA LEU A 186 4.65 14.44 12.92
C LEU A 186 5.94 15.26 12.94
N LEU A 187 6.87 15.01 12.02
CA LEU A 187 8.15 15.70 11.93
C LEU A 187 8.16 16.87 10.94
N VAL A 188 7.06 17.12 10.21
CA VAL A 188 7.01 18.27 9.28
C VAL A 188 7.38 19.57 9.99
N ASN A 189 8.38 20.29 9.46
CA ASN A 189 8.94 21.51 10.06
C ASN A 189 9.28 21.36 11.56
N ALA A 190 9.84 20.20 11.95
CA ALA A 190 10.13 19.88 13.35
C ALA A 190 10.93 20.98 14.06
N VAL A 191 12.00 21.49 13.42
CA VAL A 191 12.86 22.53 14.02
C VAL A 191 12.08 23.82 14.28
N GLU A 192 11.30 24.28 13.31
CA GLU A 192 10.44 25.46 13.46
C GLU A 192 9.36 25.27 14.54
N ARG A 193 8.99 24.00 14.80
CA ARG A 193 8.05 23.61 15.86
C ARG A 193 8.71 23.36 17.22
N GLY A 194 10.01 23.66 17.34
CA GLY A 194 10.75 23.61 18.60
C GLY A 194 11.37 22.24 18.93
N PHE A 195 11.40 21.30 17.98
CA PHE A 195 12.14 20.06 18.17
C PHE A 195 13.64 20.34 18.18
N GLU A 196 14.36 19.67 19.08
CA GLU A 196 15.80 19.74 19.15
C GLU A 196 16.41 18.60 18.32
N ILE A 197 17.35 18.94 17.44
CA ILE A 197 18.09 17.98 16.61
C ILE A 197 19.53 17.99 17.08
N ILE A 198 20.02 16.84 17.53
CA ILE A 198 21.39 16.67 18.00
C ILE A 198 22.07 15.68 17.09
N VAL A 199 23.24 16.04 16.59
CA VAL A 199 24.10 15.13 15.82
C VAL A 199 25.43 14.97 16.52
N ASN A 200 26.01 13.77 16.49
CA ASN A 200 27.35 13.55 17.05
C ASN A 200 28.44 14.27 16.23
N ARG A 201 28.17 14.54 14.95
CA ARG A 201 29.02 15.34 14.07
C ARG A 201 28.19 16.07 13.01
N PRO A 202 28.58 17.29 12.60
CA PRO A 202 27.81 18.10 11.67
C PRO A 202 27.81 17.48 10.26
N PRO A 203 26.79 17.77 9.43
CA PRO A 203 26.84 17.50 7.99
C PRO A 203 28.03 18.20 7.33
N PHE A 204 28.61 17.58 6.31
CA PHE A 204 29.72 18.14 5.54
C PHE A 204 29.35 19.49 4.88
N ASN A 205 28.07 19.69 4.57
CA ASN A 205 27.53 20.90 3.95
C ASN A 205 26.86 21.87 4.92
N GLY A 206 27.13 21.76 6.23
CA GLY A 206 26.69 22.72 7.24
C GLY A 206 25.51 22.25 8.09
N GLU A 207 25.50 22.62 9.37
CA GLU A 207 24.45 22.27 10.33
C GLU A 207 23.08 22.88 10.01
N ASP A 208 23.07 24.02 9.32
CA ASP A 208 21.85 24.70 8.88
C ASP A 208 21.01 23.86 7.92
N THR A 209 21.61 22.85 7.27
CA THR A 209 20.93 21.90 6.41
C THR A 209 20.14 20.83 7.18
N LEU A 210 20.39 20.61 8.48
CA LEU A 210 19.73 19.55 9.27
C LEU A 210 18.20 19.68 9.27
N LYS A 211 17.68 20.90 9.41
CA LYS A 211 16.24 21.19 9.38
C LYS A 211 15.56 20.74 8.07
N ASN A 212 16.34 20.65 6.99
CA ASN A 212 15.81 20.29 5.67
C ASN A 212 15.51 18.80 5.55
N MET A 213 15.92 17.94 6.49
CA MET A 213 15.48 16.53 6.56
C MET A 213 13.98 16.40 6.84
N PHE A 214 13.32 17.47 7.28
CA PHE A 214 11.91 17.50 7.63
C PHE A 214 11.05 18.33 6.66
N LYS A 215 11.63 18.66 5.50
CA LYS A 215 11.01 19.49 4.46
C LYS A 215 10.93 18.70 3.17
N PRO A 216 9.88 18.83 2.36
CA PRO A 216 9.82 18.16 1.07
C PRO A 216 11.02 18.52 0.19
N SER A 217 11.47 17.58 -0.63
CA SER A 217 12.52 17.83 -1.63
C SER A 217 11.98 18.77 -2.71
N MET A 218 12.44 20.02 -2.71
CA MET A 218 12.06 21.08 -3.65
C MET A 218 13.31 21.80 -4.17
N PRO A 219 13.26 22.41 -5.36
CA PRO A 219 14.36 23.23 -5.87
C PRO A 219 14.80 24.30 -4.84
N GLY A 220 16.11 24.44 -4.64
CA GLY A 220 16.69 25.38 -3.68
C GLY A 220 16.81 24.90 -2.24
N ILE A 221 16.31 23.69 -1.91
CA ILE A 221 16.48 23.09 -0.58
C ILE A 221 17.66 22.11 -0.59
N THR A 222 18.76 22.49 0.07
CA THR A 222 19.94 21.63 0.23
C THR A 222 19.73 20.63 1.38
N LYS A 223 19.83 19.33 1.09
CA LYS A 223 19.72 18.24 2.08
C LYS A 223 21.06 17.99 2.77
N PRO A 224 21.09 17.58 4.06
CA PRO A 224 22.34 17.27 4.74
C PRO A 224 22.96 15.99 4.20
N TYR A 225 24.30 15.97 4.14
CA TYR A 225 25.05 14.76 3.91
C TYR A 225 26.33 14.71 4.74
N TRP A 226 26.84 13.51 4.94
CA TRP A 226 28.04 13.18 5.69
C TRP A 226 29.00 12.36 4.82
N LYS A 227 30.27 12.40 5.16
CA LYS A 227 31.34 11.61 4.55
C LYS A 227 32.02 10.75 5.61
N ASP A 228 32.79 9.76 5.15
CA ASP A 228 33.60 8.88 6.00
C ASP A 228 32.77 8.17 7.09
N VAL A 229 31.53 7.79 6.78
CA VAL A 229 30.66 7.01 7.67
C VAL A 229 31.16 5.57 7.77
N SER A 230 31.52 5.15 8.98
CA SER A 230 31.97 3.78 9.31
C SER A 230 31.56 3.40 10.73
N GLU A 231 31.82 2.16 11.14
CA GLU A 231 31.57 1.71 12.53
C GLU A 231 32.37 2.53 13.56
N ASP A 232 33.61 2.90 13.21
CA ASP A 232 34.47 3.76 14.03
C ASP A 232 34.11 5.25 13.95
N ASN A 233 33.34 5.65 12.93
CA ASN A 233 32.94 7.05 12.67
C ASN A 233 31.45 7.16 12.30
N PRO A 234 30.54 6.75 13.19
CA PRO A 234 29.13 6.68 12.87
C PRO A 234 28.51 8.07 12.76
N VAL A 235 27.33 8.15 12.13
CA VAL A 235 26.45 9.32 12.21
C VAL A 235 25.29 8.97 13.14
N ILE A 236 25.17 9.73 14.23
CA ILE A 236 24.12 9.58 15.22
C ILE A 236 23.27 10.84 15.19
N ILE A 237 21.98 10.67 14.93
CA ILE A 237 20.98 11.75 14.85
C ILE A 237 19.95 11.50 15.94
N GLU A 238 19.83 12.42 16.89
CA GLU A 238 18.76 12.44 17.88
C GLU A 238 17.77 13.56 17.56
N ILE A 239 16.49 13.21 17.60
CA ILE A 239 15.37 14.12 17.40
C ILE A 239 14.55 14.09 18.69
N LYS A 240 14.52 15.21 19.41
CA LYS A 240 13.83 15.34 20.70
C LYS A 240 12.61 16.24 20.58
N TRP A 241 11.52 15.81 21.20
CA TRP A 241 10.28 16.57 21.23
C TRP A 241 10.41 17.78 22.17
N PRO A 242 9.76 18.92 21.85
CA PRO A 242 9.79 20.09 22.71
C PRO A 242 9.10 19.82 24.07
N GLY A 243 9.81 20.10 25.17
CA GLY A 243 9.27 20.01 26.53
C GLY A 243 8.84 18.58 26.92
N SER A 244 7.70 18.45 27.61
CA SER A 244 7.11 17.15 27.97
C SER A 244 6.14 16.60 26.92
N GLN A 245 6.14 17.17 25.71
CA GLN A 245 5.26 16.73 24.64
C GLN A 245 5.65 15.35 24.12
N SER A 246 4.66 14.65 23.62
CA SER A 246 4.82 13.29 23.17
C SER A 246 3.84 12.98 22.06
N SER A 247 4.24 12.19 21.06
CA SER A 247 3.38 11.88 19.90
C SER A 247 3.00 10.41 19.82
N HIS A 248 1.85 10.13 19.20
CA HIS A 248 1.41 8.78 18.89
C HIS A 248 1.88 8.43 17.48
N SER A 249 2.90 7.61 17.35
CA SER A 249 3.46 7.24 16.04
C SER A 249 3.22 5.78 15.72
N HIS A 250 3.09 5.49 14.43
CA HIS A 250 2.85 4.13 13.94
C HIS A 250 4.03 3.60 13.12
N ALA A 251 4.60 4.44 12.25
CA ALA A 251 5.72 4.05 11.40
C ALA A 251 6.66 5.24 11.19
N LEU A 252 7.94 4.94 11.04
CA LEU A 252 8.94 5.89 10.57
C LEU A 252 9.21 5.62 9.09
N LEU A 253 9.42 6.69 8.35
CA LEU A 253 9.82 6.64 6.97
C LEU A 253 11.14 7.37 6.80
N MET A 254 12.14 6.64 6.33
CA MET A 254 13.46 7.17 6.00
C MET A 254 13.62 7.20 4.50
N VAL A 255 13.95 8.37 3.96
CA VAL A 255 14.22 8.60 2.55
C VAL A 255 15.71 8.86 2.40
N PRO A 256 16.49 7.88 1.92
CA PRO A 256 17.83 8.11 1.41
C PRO A 256 17.89 9.34 0.49
N GLY A 257 18.91 10.18 0.64
CA GLY A 257 19.09 11.36 -0.21
C GLY A 257 19.30 10.96 -1.68
N GLY A 258 18.68 11.74 -2.59
CA GLY A 258 18.67 11.48 -4.03
C GLY A 258 18.27 12.70 -4.86
N TYR A 259 19.14 13.70 -4.99
CA TYR A 259 19.01 14.73 -6.04
C TYR A 259 20.39 15.26 -6.47
N GLY A 260 20.73 15.09 -7.75
CA GLY A 260 21.99 15.59 -8.35
C GLY A 260 23.18 14.62 -8.32
N THR A 261 24.32 15.09 -8.85
CA THR A 261 25.58 14.33 -9.05
C THR A 261 26.39 14.05 -7.78
N LEU A 262 25.99 14.62 -6.63
CA LEU A 262 26.71 14.50 -5.36
C LEU A 262 25.86 13.91 -4.22
N GLY A 263 24.64 13.44 -4.50
CA GLY A 263 23.63 13.19 -3.47
C GLY A 263 22.83 11.91 -3.67
N ARG A 264 23.45 10.83 -4.16
CA ARG A 264 22.87 9.49 -4.07
C ARG A 264 23.59 8.76 -2.95
N ASN A 265 22.85 8.11 -2.06
CA ASN A 265 23.44 7.01 -1.33
C ASN A 265 23.73 5.91 -2.34
N THR A 266 25.00 5.64 -2.62
CA THR A 266 25.35 4.34 -3.19
C THR A 266 25.23 3.38 -2.03
N LEU A 267 24.36 2.39 -2.15
CA LEU A 267 24.09 1.46 -1.05
C LEU A 267 25.25 0.47 -0.96
N PRO A 268 25.45 -0.26 0.14
CA PRO A 268 24.57 -0.46 1.31
C PRO A 268 24.61 0.62 2.39
N ILE A 269 23.54 0.71 3.18
CA ILE A 269 23.49 1.49 4.43
C ILE A 269 23.21 0.54 5.62
N ASN A 270 24.01 0.63 6.69
CA ASN A 270 23.73 -0.03 7.96
C ASN A 270 23.25 1.01 8.96
N TYR A 271 22.08 0.77 9.55
CA TYR A 271 21.55 1.70 10.53
C TYR A 271 20.70 1.03 11.60
N LYS A 272 20.63 1.70 12.75
CA LYS A 272 19.88 1.31 13.93
C LYS A 272 18.97 2.44 14.37
N ILE A 273 17.72 2.10 14.68
CA ILE A 273 16.73 3.03 15.23
C ILE A 273 16.41 2.67 16.68
N GLU A 274 16.53 3.67 17.56
CA GLU A 274 16.14 3.62 18.97
C GLU A 274 15.04 4.67 19.23
N THR A 275 14.00 4.27 19.95
CA THR A 275 12.86 5.12 20.30
C THR A 275 12.74 5.23 21.82
N TYR A 276 12.36 6.41 22.30
CA TYR A 276 12.27 6.71 23.73
C TYR A 276 10.92 7.36 24.00
N GLY A 277 10.25 6.91 25.06
CA GLY A 277 8.92 7.38 25.42
C GLY A 277 8.45 6.79 26.74
N ASN A 278 7.24 7.17 27.17
CA ASN A 278 6.62 6.60 28.37
C ASN A 278 5.75 5.39 28.00
N ALA A 279 6.01 4.24 28.60
CA ALA A 279 5.14 3.07 28.44
C ALA A 279 3.77 3.27 29.13
N TYR A 280 2.74 2.56 28.64
CA TYR A 280 1.39 2.56 29.22
C TYR A 280 1.42 2.10 30.69
N LYS A 281 0.45 2.54 31.50
CA LYS A 281 0.35 2.18 32.94
C LYS A 281 0.34 0.66 33.18
N GLU A 282 -0.17 -0.10 32.21
CA GLU A 282 -0.26 -1.57 32.24
C GLU A 282 1.06 -2.27 31.90
N CYS A 283 2.10 -1.51 31.51
CA CYS A 283 3.44 -2.01 31.21
C CYS A 283 4.45 -1.73 32.35
N LYS A 284 3.99 -1.47 33.59
CA LYS A 284 4.88 -1.10 34.72
C LYS A 284 5.14 -2.26 35.69
N PRO A 285 6.32 -2.26 36.34
CA PRO A 285 6.47 -1.56 37.62
C PRO A 285 7.50 -0.43 37.40
N GLY A 286 7.31 0.84 37.72
CA GLY A 286 6.79 1.49 38.91
C GLY A 286 7.64 2.78 38.99
N ASN A 287 7.00 3.94 39.17
CA ASN A 287 7.59 5.26 39.46
C ASN A 287 8.78 5.76 38.60
N GLY A 288 8.46 6.65 37.65
CA GLY A 288 9.32 7.74 37.17
C GLY A 288 10.74 7.40 36.74
N PHE A 289 10.93 6.74 35.59
CA PHE A 289 12.21 6.69 34.87
C PHE A 289 11.97 6.66 33.36
N GLU A 290 12.86 7.28 32.60
CA GLU A 290 12.94 7.23 31.13
C GLU A 290 13.04 5.76 30.68
N ILE A 291 11.95 5.21 30.12
CA ILE A 291 11.96 3.83 29.62
C ILE A 291 12.68 3.84 28.27
N LYS A 292 13.91 3.32 28.27
CA LYS A 292 14.75 3.14 27.08
C LYS A 292 14.32 1.87 26.35
N TRP A 293 13.68 2.00 25.19
CA TRP A 293 13.56 0.87 24.26
C TRP A 293 14.85 0.82 23.44
N THR A 294 15.71 -0.16 23.75
CA THR A 294 17.01 -0.27 23.08
C THR A 294 16.86 -1.16 21.86
N ALA A 295 17.04 -0.57 20.67
CA ALA A 295 16.94 -1.17 19.33
C ALA A 295 15.57 -1.78 18.97
N GLN A 296 14.74 -1.04 18.21
CA GLN A 296 13.56 -1.67 17.60
C GLN A 296 13.87 -2.27 16.24
N HIS A 297 14.82 -1.69 15.50
CA HIS A 297 15.19 -2.13 14.16
C HIS A 297 16.69 -1.89 13.95
N ASP A 298 17.43 -3.00 13.83
CA ASP A 298 18.78 -3.03 13.31
C ASP A 298 18.69 -3.52 11.87
N VAL A 299 19.23 -2.76 10.93
CA VAL A 299 19.25 -3.17 9.54
C VAL A 299 20.66 -3.12 9.00
N GLU A 300 21.11 -4.30 8.57
CA GLU A 300 22.40 -4.51 7.94
C GLU A 300 22.25 -4.61 6.43
N ASN A 301 23.19 -4.00 5.72
CA ASN A 301 23.33 -4.02 4.27
C ASN A 301 22.05 -3.64 3.50
N GLU A 302 21.36 -2.58 3.94
CA GLU A 302 20.19 -2.09 3.23
C GLU A 302 20.57 -1.59 1.84
N ASN A 303 19.97 -2.18 0.81
CA ASN A 303 20.24 -1.95 -0.61
C ASN A 303 19.06 -1.33 -1.37
N ASP A 304 18.03 -0.87 -0.65
CA ASP A 304 16.95 -0.12 -1.26
C ASP A 304 17.35 1.34 -1.52
N GLN A 305 17.35 1.75 -2.79
CA GLN A 305 17.54 3.16 -3.19
C GLN A 305 16.33 4.03 -2.83
N PHE A 306 15.26 3.39 -2.38
CA PHE A 306 13.95 3.98 -2.23
C PHE A 306 13.48 3.95 -0.78
N LEU A 307 12.41 4.71 -0.61
CA LEU A 307 11.59 4.92 0.56
C LEU A 307 11.52 3.72 1.53
N LYS A 308 12.09 3.87 2.73
CA LYS A 308 12.09 2.81 3.74
C LYS A 308 11.06 3.08 4.84
N VAL A 309 10.03 2.24 4.92
CA VAL A 309 9.04 2.27 6.02
C VAL A 309 9.45 1.28 7.09
N VAL A 310 9.63 1.78 8.30
CA VAL A 310 9.96 1.00 9.49
C VAL A 310 8.73 1.06 10.42
N PRO A 311 8.01 -0.06 10.64
CA PRO A 311 6.95 -0.09 11.64
C PRO A 311 7.55 0.18 13.01
N LEU A 312 6.87 0.92 13.88
CA LEU A 312 7.35 1.13 15.26
C LEU A 312 6.58 0.17 16.17
N THR A 313 7.20 -0.96 16.52
CA THR A 313 6.56 -2.05 17.27
C THR A 313 6.31 -1.67 18.73
N THR A 314 5.13 -1.95 19.30
CA THR A 314 4.93 -1.92 20.76
C THR A 314 4.60 -3.28 21.34
N CYS A 315 4.95 -3.46 22.62
CA CYS A 315 4.35 -4.45 23.48
C CYS A 315 2.84 -4.22 23.57
N TYR A 316 2.04 -5.22 23.19
CA TYR A 316 0.63 -5.32 23.55
C TYR A 316 0.43 -6.73 24.10
N GLY A 317 0.18 -6.82 25.41
CA GLY A 317 -0.25 -8.06 26.02
C GLY A 317 -1.69 -8.35 25.60
N GLY A 318 -1.86 -9.22 24.60
CA GLY A 318 -3.12 -9.89 24.31
C GLY A 318 -3.96 -9.27 23.19
N GLY A 319 -3.85 -9.82 21.98
CA GLY A 319 -4.85 -9.66 20.92
C GLY A 319 -4.38 -8.81 19.74
N MET A 320 -4.35 -9.42 18.55
CA MET A 320 -3.95 -8.86 17.27
C MET A 320 -4.72 -7.58 16.90
N TYR A 321 -4.12 -6.40 17.08
CA TYR A 321 -4.22 -5.22 16.19
C TYR A 321 -3.00 -4.31 16.46
N GLY A 322 -2.13 -4.14 15.45
CA GLY A 322 -0.80 -3.54 15.56
C GLY A 322 -0.73 -2.23 16.36
N GLY A 323 -0.04 -2.29 17.50
CA GLY A 323 0.17 -1.17 18.42
C GLY A 323 1.36 -0.30 18.00
N GLY A 324 1.12 1.01 17.92
CA GLY A 324 2.17 2.03 17.76
C GLY A 324 2.54 2.66 19.11
N ILE A 325 3.69 3.32 19.17
CA ILE A 325 4.25 3.93 20.39
C ILE A 325 3.34 5.07 20.86
N GLU A 326 2.74 4.90 22.03
CA GLU A 326 2.04 5.98 22.72
C GLU A 326 3.09 6.82 23.45
N ARG A 327 3.29 8.05 22.99
CA ARG A 327 4.16 9.07 23.63
C ARG A 327 5.66 8.98 23.35
N LEU A 328 6.04 8.95 22.07
CA LEU A 328 7.43 9.14 21.65
C LEU A 328 7.92 10.55 22.05
N SER A 329 9.04 10.62 22.77
CA SER A 329 9.70 11.85 23.24
C SER A 329 11.09 12.06 22.63
N LYS A 330 11.75 10.99 22.15
CA LYS A 330 13.03 11.07 21.43
C LYS A 330 13.16 9.91 20.45
N LEU A 331 13.70 10.21 19.26
CA LEU A 331 14.09 9.25 18.23
C LEU A 331 15.60 9.36 18.04
N LYS A 332 16.30 8.24 17.98
CA LYS A 332 17.74 8.19 17.72
C LYS A 332 18.02 7.24 16.56
N ILE A 333 18.72 7.74 15.56
CA ILE A 333 19.13 7.01 14.36
C ILE A 333 20.65 6.95 14.38
N THR A 334 21.21 5.75 14.32
CA THR A 334 22.65 5.52 14.24
C THR A 334 22.96 4.86 12.91
N VAL A 335 23.83 5.46 12.09
CA VAL A 335 24.27 4.92 10.81
C VAL A 335 25.76 4.59 10.92
N THR A 336 26.11 3.32 10.70
CA THR A 336 27.48 2.79 10.84
C THR A 336 28.11 2.41 9.51
N LYS A 337 27.34 2.35 8.44
CA LYS A 337 27.82 2.12 7.08
C LYS A 337 26.94 2.87 6.12
N ALA A 338 27.52 3.49 5.11
CA ALA A 338 26.82 4.08 3.99
C ALA A 338 27.78 4.14 2.81
N GLY A 339 27.30 4.01 1.58
CA GLY A 339 28.19 4.07 0.43
C GLY A 339 28.75 2.72 0.03
N GLU A 340 28.94 2.55 -1.28
CA GLU A 340 29.89 1.61 -1.87
C GLU A 340 30.83 2.31 -2.85
N ASN A 341 31.96 1.65 -3.14
CA ASN A 341 32.92 2.04 -4.17
C ASN A 341 33.38 3.51 -4.01
N ASN A 342 33.28 4.31 -5.08
CA ASN A 342 33.72 5.71 -5.12
C ASN A 342 32.92 6.65 -4.19
N PHE A 343 31.89 6.14 -3.53
CA PHE A 343 31.05 6.85 -2.58
C PHE A 343 31.02 6.15 -1.21
N ALA A 344 31.97 5.25 -0.93
CA ALA A 344 32.11 4.63 0.38
C ALA A 344 32.19 5.69 1.49
N GLY A 345 31.42 5.47 2.57
CA GLY A 345 31.27 6.41 3.68
C GLY A 345 30.37 7.62 3.38
N HIS A 346 29.73 7.71 2.20
CA HIS A 346 28.83 8.82 1.87
C HIS A 346 27.39 8.53 2.33
N LEU A 347 26.86 9.38 3.21
CA LEU A 347 25.47 9.31 3.68
C LEU A 347 24.76 10.63 3.40
N ALA A 348 23.73 10.62 2.58
CA ALA A 348 22.79 11.71 2.39
C ALA A 348 21.41 11.31 2.96
N ILE A 349 20.77 12.23 3.69
CA ILE A 349 19.40 12.00 4.18
C ILE A 349 18.48 12.99 3.47
N GLY A 350 17.58 12.44 2.63
CA GLY A 350 16.59 13.21 1.91
C GLY A 350 15.49 13.68 2.83
N ASN A 351 14.75 12.75 3.42
CA ASN A 351 13.65 13.06 4.34
C ASN A 351 13.56 12.04 5.47
N ILE A 352 13.10 12.50 6.63
CA ILE A 352 12.64 11.66 7.74
C ILE A 352 11.21 12.07 8.02
N ILE A 353 10.27 11.15 7.85
CA ILE A 353 8.84 11.36 8.01
C ILE A 353 8.36 10.41 9.11
N LEU A 354 7.58 10.92 10.06
CA LEU A 354 7.02 10.08 11.13
C LEU A 354 5.51 10.08 11.03
N TYR A 355 4.93 8.92 10.76
CA TYR A 355 3.50 8.80 10.56
C TYR A 355 2.77 8.67 11.90
N GLU A 356 1.76 9.52 12.08
CA GLU A 356 0.85 9.43 13.23
C GLU A 356 -0.01 8.16 13.17
N ARG A 357 -0.35 7.60 14.35
CA ARG A 357 -1.30 6.49 14.49
C ARG A 357 -2.74 6.97 14.29
N TYR A 358 -3.50 6.30 13.42
CA TYR A 358 -4.94 6.49 13.32
C TYR A 358 -5.64 5.94 14.56
N ILE A 359 -6.24 6.80 15.38
CA ILE A 359 -7.13 6.43 16.47
C ILE A 359 -8.55 6.76 15.99
N GLY A 360 -9.33 5.74 15.64
CA GLY A 360 -10.57 5.88 14.87
C GLY A 360 -11.64 6.77 15.49
N GLN A 361 -11.60 8.07 15.19
CA GLN A 361 -12.67 9.05 15.42
C GLN A 361 -12.73 10.16 14.35
N GLY A 362 -12.17 9.94 13.15
CA GLY A 362 -12.21 10.95 12.07
C GLY A 362 -11.45 12.24 12.37
N ARG A 363 -10.56 12.22 13.38
CA ARG A 363 -9.73 13.36 13.74
C ARG A 363 -8.53 13.43 12.79
N LEU A 364 -8.53 14.40 11.89
CA LEU A 364 -7.32 14.83 11.17
C LEU A 364 -6.38 15.46 12.21
N THR A 365 -5.55 14.63 12.83
CA THR A 365 -4.38 15.07 13.57
C THR A 365 -3.21 15.06 12.60
N GLY A 366 -2.66 16.24 12.38
CA GLY A 366 -1.71 16.49 11.31
C GLY A 366 -1.69 17.98 11.05
N TYR A 367 -0.55 18.63 11.32
CA TYR A 367 -0.35 20.07 11.16
C TYR A 367 -0.30 20.52 9.68
N SER A 368 -0.85 19.74 8.75
CA SER A 368 -0.90 20.06 7.33
C SER A 368 -2.20 19.54 6.72
N LEU A 369 -3.23 20.38 6.75
CA LEU A 369 -4.27 20.34 5.73
C LEU A 369 -3.70 21.01 4.48
N ALA A 370 -3.29 20.22 3.50
CA ALA A 370 -2.88 20.73 2.21
C ALA A 370 -4.02 20.50 1.21
N SER A 371 -4.79 21.55 0.89
CA SER A 371 -5.69 21.52 -0.26
C SER A 371 -4.84 21.67 -1.53
N SER A 372 -4.64 20.59 -2.27
CA SER A 372 -4.07 20.67 -3.63
C SER A 372 -5.20 21.03 -4.60
N GLY A 373 -5.32 22.32 -4.88
CA GLY A 373 -6.36 22.92 -5.70
C GLY A 373 -6.70 24.29 -5.11
N ASP A 374 -6.86 25.31 -5.95
CA ASP A 374 -7.01 26.73 -5.57
C ASP A 374 -8.19 27.03 -4.61
N THR A 375 -8.99 26.02 -4.24
CA THR A 375 -10.14 26.19 -3.35
C THR A 375 -10.41 24.91 -2.57
N MET A 376 -10.54 25.04 -1.25
CA MET A 376 -11.08 24.00 -0.39
C MET A 376 -12.60 24.11 -0.41
N TYR A 377 -13.29 23.08 -0.92
CA TYR A 377 -14.76 23.01 -0.84
C TYR A 377 -15.16 22.38 0.51
N GLY A 378 -15.87 23.14 1.35
CA GLY A 378 -16.42 22.70 2.64
C GLY A 378 -16.15 23.64 3.81
N ASP A 379 -16.69 23.31 4.98
CA ASP A 379 -16.46 24.05 6.22
C ASP A 379 -15.16 23.61 6.90
N LEU A 380 -14.30 24.57 7.27
CA LEU A 380 -13.13 24.31 8.10
C LEU A 380 -13.47 24.53 9.57
N MET A 381 -13.59 23.46 10.35
CA MET A 381 -13.75 23.56 11.80
C MET A 381 -12.38 23.52 12.49
N VAL A 382 -11.96 24.66 13.07
CA VAL A 382 -10.75 24.74 13.90
C VAL A 382 -11.13 24.90 15.37
N THR A 383 -10.77 23.91 16.20
CA THR A 383 -11.02 23.96 17.65
C THR A 383 -9.94 24.77 18.40
N GLY A 384 -8.75 24.90 17.82
CA GLY A 384 -7.60 25.65 18.34
C GLY A 384 -7.54 27.13 17.91
N ASN A 385 -6.34 27.71 18.00
CA ASN A 385 -6.04 29.05 17.49
C ASN A 385 -5.41 28.96 16.10
N ILE A 386 -5.82 29.81 15.16
CA ILE A 386 -5.27 29.93 13.81
C ILE A 386 -4.17 31.00 13.81
N GLY A 387 -2.94 30.64 13.45
CA GLY A 387 -1.84 31.57 13.24
C GLY A 387 -1.51 31.72 11.76
N LEU A 388 -1.56 32.94 11.22
CA LEU A 388 -1.07 33.26 9.87
C LEU A 388 0.19 34.12 10.01
N GLY A 389 1.34 33.65 9.49
CA GLY A 389 2.64 34.33 9.66
C GLY A 389 3.23 34.24 11.08
N THR A 390 2.64 33.42 11.96
CA THR A 390 3.11 33.20 13.33
C THR A 390 2.86 31.76 13.76
N LEU A 391 3.83 31.17 14.46
CA LEU A 391 3.73 29.81 15.02
C LEU A 391 3.22 29.80 16.47
N SER A 392 3.00 30.97 17.07
CA SER A 392 2.56 31.12 18.47
C SER A 392 1.33 32.04 18.57
N PRO A 393 0.17 31.63 18.04
CA PRO A 393 -1.03 32.45 18.06
C PRO A 393 -1.61 32.64 19.48
N LYS A 394 -1.75 33.91 19.91
CA LYS A 394 -2.27 34.28 21.24
C LYS A 394 -3.80 34.41 21.30
N HIS A 395 -4.45 34.39 20.14
CA HIS A 395 -5.90 34.54 19.98
C HIS A 395 -6.43 33.50 19.00
N LYS A 396 -7.76 33.31 18.96
CA LYS A 396 -8.43 32.35 18.07
C LYS A 396 -8.05 32.53 16.60
N LEU A 397 -7.82 33.76 16.17
CA LEU A 397 -7.15 34.11 14.93
C LEU A 397 -6.04 35.13 15.24
N HIS A 398 -4.81 34.85 14.84
CA HIS A 398 -3.67 35.77 14.96
C HIS A 398 -2.95 35.84 13.60
N VAL A 399 -3.01 37.01 12.97
CA VAL A 399 -2.28 37.30 11.73
C VAL A 399 -1.10 38.21 12.07
N ASN A 400 0.11 37.76 11.78
CA ASN A 400 1.33 38.57 11.87
C ASN A 400 1.68 39.07 10.46
N GLY A 401 0.98 40.12 10.04
CA GLY A 401 1.03 40.68 8.69
C GLY A 401 -0.27 41.39 8.32
N ASP A 402 -0.43 41.73 7.04
CA ASP A 402 -1.60 42.44 6.54
C ASP A 402 -2.79 41.50 6.29
N ILE A 403 -4.01 42.01 6.53
CA ILE A 403 -5.26 41.32 6.20
C ILE A 403 -5.94 42.08 5.06
N ALA A 404 -5.96 41.49 3.87
CA ALA A 404 -6.74 42.00 2.74
C ALA A 404 -8.17 41.44 2.81
N CYS A 405 -9.17 42.32 2.98
CA CYS A 405 -10.57 41.93 3.01
C CYS A 405 -11.47 43.05 2.45
N ASN A 406 -12.60 42.68 1.83
CA ASN A 406 -13.56 43.66 1.30
C ASN A 406 -14.33 44.37 2.43
N SER A 407 -14.54 43.68 3.55
CA SER A 407 -15.21 44.22 4.73
C SER A 407 -14.76 43.44 5.97
N LEU A 408 -14.50 44.14 7.07
CA LEU A 408 -14.15 43.57 8.37
C LEU A 408 -15.13 44.06 9.42
N PHE A 409 -15.93 43.15 9.98
CA PHE A 409 -16.79 43.45 11.12
C PHE A 409 -16.03 43.14 12.42
N VAL A 410 -15.59 44.17 13.12
CA VAL A 410 -14.94 44.04 14.43
C VAL A 410 -15.99 44.20 15.52
N ASN A 411 -16.45 43.09 16.10
CA ASN A 411 -17.32 43.12 17.28
C ASN A 411 -16.50 43.44 18.54
N SER A 412 -15.94 44.65 18.62
CA SER A 412 -15.17 45.09 19.78
C SER A 412 -16.12 45.72 20.81
N GLN A 413 -16.20 45.10 21.99
CA GLN A 413 -16.64 45.79 23.22
C GLN A 413 -15.46 46.48 23.93
N THR A 414 -14.37 46.77 23.22
CA THR A 414 -13.29 47.64 23.70
C THR A 414 -12.95 48.71 22.66
N ASN A 415 -13.76 49.77 22.70
CA ASN A 415 -13.25 51.11 22.44
C ASN A 415 -12.17 51.41 23.47
N SER A 416 -10.88 51.32 23.14
CA SER A 416 -9.87 51.97 23.99
C SER A 416 -8.62 52.51 23.27
N GLY A 417 -8.44 52.25 21.98
CA GLY A 417 -7.29 52.80 21.23
C GLY A 417 -7.70 53.97 20.33
N ASN A 418 -8.36 53.65 19.22
CA ASN A 418 -8.63 54.63 18.17
C ASN A 418 -9.90 55.48 18.41
N ILE A 419 -10.86 54.97 19.16
CA ILE A 419 -12.10 55.71 19.49
C ILE A 419 -11.84 56.74 20.60
N ASP A 420 -10.90 56.48 21.51
CA ASP A 420 -10.53 57.46 22.54
C ASP A 420 -9.76 58.63 21.94
N ILE A 421 -8.92 58.39 20.92
CA ILE A 421 -8.25 59.45 20.15
C ILE A 421 -9.29 60.32 19.43
N ILE A 422 -10.27 59.72 18.74
CA ILE A 422 -11.31 60.47 18.03
C ILE A 422 -12.16 61.30 19.01
N LYS A 423 -12.60 60.72 20.13
CA LYS A 423 -13.34 61.46 21.17
C LYS A 423 -12.52 62.59 21.80
N HIS A 424 -11.22 62.37 22.00
CA HIS A 424 -10.34 63.40 22.52
C HIS A 424 -10.17 64.54 21.50
N ILE A 425 -10.01 64.24 20.22
CA ILE A 425 -9.94 65.23 19.12
C ILE A 425 -11.26 66.01 19.01
N GLU A 426 -12.41 65.35 19.13
CA GLU A 426 -13.73 66.01 19.13
C GLU A 426 -13.90 66.95 20.33
N SER A 427 -13.46 66.51 21.52
CA SER A 427 -13.48 67.34 22.74
C SER A 427 -12.57 68.57 22.62
N LEU A 428 -11.36 68.40 22.04
CA LEU A 428 -10.43 69.50 21.80
C LEU A 428 -10.99 70.48 20.76
N SER A 429 -11.61 69.98 19.69
CA SER A 429 -12.23 70.80 18.64
C SER A 429 -13.34 71.68 19.20
N LYS A 430 -14.19 71.13 20.08
CA LYS A 430 -15.24 71.88 20.77
C LYS A 430 -14.67 72.98 21.67
N THR A 431 -13.64 72.66 22.45
CA THR A 431 -12.99 73.63 23.35
C THR A 431 -12.39 74.80 22.56
N ILE A 432 -11.79 74.53 21.40
CA ILE A 432 -11.25 75.58 20.51
C ILE A 432 -12.36 76.48 19.98
N GLN A 433 -13.50 75.92 19.57
CA GLN A 433 -14.65 76.70 19.10
C GLN A 433 -15.20 77.62 20.19
N ASP A 434 -15.36 77.10 21.42
CA ASP A 434 -15.84 77.88 22.56
C ASP A 434 -14.89 79.05 22.88
N GLN A 435 -13.57 78.81 22.84
CA GLN A 435 -12.56 79.86 23.03
C GLN A 435 -12.60 80.91 21.91
N GLN A 436 -12.76 80.50 20.66
CA GLN A 436 -12.88 81.43 19.53
C GLN A 436 -14.12 82.33 19.68
N GLN A 437 -15.24 81.76 20.15
CA GLN A 437 -16.47 82.51 20.39
C GLN A 437 -16.30 83.53 21.53
N GLN A 438 -15.65 83.13 22.63
CA GLN A 438 -15.31 84.05 23.74
C GLN A 438 -14.39 85.19 23.27
N ILE A 439 -13.36 84.88 22.48
CA ILE A 439 -12.46 85.90 21.93
C ILE A 439 -13.23 86.87 21.02
N SER A 440 -14.16 86.37 20.20
CA SER A 440 -15.00 87.23 19.37
C SER A 440 -15.90 88.15 20.20
N HIS A 441 -16.46 87.63 21.31
CA HIS A 441 -17.28 88.44 22.21
C HIS A 441 -16.46 89.55 22.88
N LEU A 442 -15.28 89.21 23.42
CA LEU A 442 -14.37 90.17 24.03
C LEU A 442 -13.89 91.24 23.04
N LYS A 443 -13.65 90.87 21.77
CA LYS A 443 -13.30 91.84 20.72
C LYS A 443 -14.43 92.86 20.50
N ASN A 444 -15.68 92.39 20.45
CA ASN A 444 -16.83 93.27 20.29
C ASN A 444 -17.03 94.17 21.51
N GLU A 445 -16.82 93.67 22.72
CA GLU A 445 -16.85 94.49 23.94
C GLU A 445 -15.77 95.57 23.93
N ILE A 446 -14.53 95.21 23.56
CA ILE A 446 -13.42 96.18 23.42
C ILE A 446 -13.74 97.24 22.36
N GLU A 447 -14.34 96.86 21.23
CA GLU A 447 -14.77 97.82 20.21
C GLU A 447 -15.89 98.74 20.72
N SER A 448 -16.81 98.24 21.56
CA SER A 448 -17.86 99.07 22.17
C SER A 448 -17.36 100.04 23.24
N LEU A 449 -16.16 99.79 23.80
CA LEU A 449 -15.51 100.63 24.80
C LEU A 449 -14.54 101.66 24.21
N LYS A 450 -14.22 101.56 22.91
CA LYS A 450 -13.46 102.54 22.14
C LYS A 450 -14.39 103.55 21.50
#